data_AF-A0A7K4MTK1-F1
#
_entry.id   AF-A0A7K4MTK1-F1
#
_cell.length_a   1.000
_cell.length_b   1.000
_cell.length_c   1.000
_cell.angle_alpha   90.00
_cell.angle_beta   90.00
_cell.angle_gamma   90.00
#
_symmetry.space_group_name_H-M   'P 1'
#
loop_
_entity.id
_entity.type
_entity.pdbx_description
1 polymer ?
#
loop_
_entity_poly.entity_id
_entity_poly.type
_entity_poly.pdbx_seq_one_letter_code
_entity_poly.pdbx_strand_id
1 'polypeptide(L)'
;LEEFPILRNEFVDKGDDMKHCYNIHACEYIIPVKTNDIIEFLKNAEKQKITHLVIDDKEKRRVQFVKDVFQNENEFPYLTKIYDSKDDQYKYHAKIFEIDFEKFNELNSDKNYNIKK
;
A
#
# COMPACT_ATOMS: atom_id res chain seq x y z
N LEU A 1 14.38 -14.67 -6.56
CA LEU A 1 13.69 -13.50 -5.97
C LEU A 1 14.65 -12.34 -6.14
N GLU A 2 14.23 -11.24 -6.78
CA GLU A 2 15.06 -10.03 -6.83
C GLU A 2 15.26 -9.53 -5.39
N GLU A 3 16.50 -9.23 -5.00
CA GLU A 3 16.79 -8.68 -3.67
C GLU A 3 16.19 -7.28 -3.58
N PHE A 4 15.31 -7.09 -2.59
CA PHE A 4 14.82 -5.78 -2.21
C PHE A 4 15.52 -5.31 -0.93
N PRO A 5 15.83 -4.01 -0.82
CA PRO A 5 15.53 -2.94 -1.77
C PRO A 5 16.56 -2.79 -2.90
N ILE A 6 16.10 -2.58 -4.14
CA ILE A 6 16.97 -2.22 -5.28
C ILE A 6 17.39 -0.76 -5.10
N LEU A 7 18.70 -0.49 -4.97
CA LEU A 7 19.17 0.89 -4.91
C LEU A 7 18.94 1.59 -6.25
N ARG A 8 18.60 2.88 -6.22
CA ARG A 8 18.42 3.69 -7.45
C ARG A 8 19.63 3.61 -8.39
N ASN A 9 20.84 3.47 -7.82
CA ASN A 9 22.08 3.38 -8.57
C ASN A 9 22.31 1.99 -9.20
N GLU A 10 21.60 0.97 -8.72
CA GLU A 10 21.66 -0.42 -9.20
C GLU A 10 20.55 -0.73 -10.21
N PHE A 11 19.65 0.23 -10.44
CA PHE A 11 18.54 0.10 -11.36
C PHE A 11 19.04 0.16 -12.82
N VAL A 12 19.20 -1.00 -13.46
CA VAL A 12 19.55 -1.10 -14.89
C VAL A 12 18.34 -0.70 -15.74
N ASP A 13 18.46 0.37 -16.53
CA ASP A 13 17.42 0.86 -17.43
C ASP A 13 16.99 -0.22 -18.43
N LYS A 14 15.78 -0.79 -18.24
CA LYS A 14 15.21 -1.84 -19.11
C LYS A 14 13.95 -1.39 -19.85
N GLY A 15 13.92 -0.14 -20.33
CA GLY A 15 12.87 0.36 -21.24
C GLY A 15 11.51 0.61 -20.57
N ASP A 16 10.73 1.54 -21.16
CA ASP A 16 9.44 2.11 -20.72
C ASP A 16 9.16 2.01 -19.21
N ASP A 17 10.19 2.45 -18.49
CA ASP A 17 10.40 2.26 -17.08
C ASP A 17 9.73 3.40 -16.31
N MET A 18 9.29 3.11 -15.09
CA MET A 18 8.58 3.98 -14.15
C MET A 18 9.28 5.34 -13.88
N LYS A 19 10.52 5.49 -14.38
CA LYS A 19 11.37 6.69 -14.40
C LYS A 19 10.75 7.94 -15.03
N HIS A 20 9.74 7.82 -15.88
CA HIS A 20 9.10 8.99 -16.52
C HIS A 20 7.83 9.48 -15.83
N CYS A 21 7.40 8.86 -14.73
CA CYS A 21 6.24 9.33 -13.98
C CYS A 21 6.60 10.47 -13.02
N TYR A 22 7.13 11.56 -13.57
CA TYR A 22 7.36 12.82 -12.84
C TYR A 22 6.05 13.42 -12.33
N ASN A 23 4.94 13.08 -12.97
CA ASN A 23 3.61 13.52 -12.59
C ASN A 23 2.83 12.33 -12.03
N ILE A 24 2.78 12.22 -10.70
CA ILE A 24 2.16 11.11 -9.97
C ILE A 24 0.71 10.86 -10.39
N HIS A 25 0.04 11.89 -10.91
CA HIS A 25 -1.34 11.86 -11.42
C HIS A 25 -1.49 11.26 -12.83
N ALA A 26 -0.38 11.04 -13.55
CA ALA A 26 -0.35 10.44 -14.88
C ALA A 26 0.09 8.96 -14.86
N CYS A 27 0.39 8.43 -13.68
CA CYS A 27 0.69 7.01 -13.50
C CYS A 27 -0.60 6.19 -13.49
N GLU A 28 -0.76 5.31 -14.47
CA GLU A 28 -1.89 4.38 -14.56
C GLU A 28 -2.00 3.46 -13.33
N TYR A 29 -0.88 3.21 -12.63
CA TYR A 29 -0.79 2.30 -11.49
C TYR A 29 -0.76 2.99 -10.11
N ILE A 30 -0.80 4.33 -10.05
CA ILE A 30 -0.87 5.04 -8.77
C ILE A 30 -2.33 5.42 -8.51
N ILE A 31 -2.97 4.69 -7.59
CA ILE A 31 -4.33 5.00 -7.17
C ILE A 31 -4.29 6.12 -6.13
N PRO A 32 -4.88 7.30 -6.43
CA PRO A 32 -5.04 8.33 -5.42
C PRO A 32 -6.00 7.84 -4.33
N VAL A 33 -5.61 8.04 -3.08
CA VAL A 33 -6.47 7.70 -1.94
C VAL A 33 -7.59 8.73 -1.82
N LYS A 34 -8.79 8.35 -2.23
CA LYS A 34 -9.98 9.25 -2.26
C LYS A 34 -10.89 9.11 -1.05
N THR A 35 -10.63 8.13 -0.18
CA THR A 35 -11.45 7.78 0.97
C THR A 35 -10.59 7.73 2.24
N ASN A 36 -11.21 8.04 3.38
CA ASN A 36 -10.59 7.83 4.69
C ASN A 36 -10.89 6.42 5.25
N ASP A 37 -11.72 5.62 4.57
CA ASP A 37 -12.07 4.26 4.97
C ASP A 37 -11.13 3.24 4.30
N ILE A 38 -10.33 2.56 5.11
CA ILE A 38 -9.42 1.50 4.65
C ILE A 38 -10.18 0.34 4.00
N ILE A 39 -11.39 0.01 4.46
CA ILE A 39 -12.17 -1.10 3.91
C ILE A 39 -12.59 -0.78 2.47
N GLU A 40 -13.08 0.43 2.25
CA GLU A 40 -13.43 0.90 0.90
C GLU A 40 -12.18 0.96 0.01
N PHE A 41 -11.08 1.48 0.54
CA PHE A 41 -9.81 1.53 -0.18
C PHE A 41 -9.34 0.14 -0.62
N LEU A 42 -9.30 -0.83 0.28
CA LEU A 42 -8.84 -2.19 0.00
C LEU A 42 -9.77 -2.94 -0.96
N LYS A 43 -11.09 -2.77 -0.87
CA LYS A 43 -12.03 -3.31 -1.87
C LYS A 43 -11.75 -2.79 -3.28
N ASN A 44 -11.38 -1.52 -3.40
CA ASN A 44 -11.02 -0.93 -4.69
C ASN A 44 -9.64 -1.37 -5.16
N ALA A 45 -8.69 -1.57 -4.23
CA ALA A 45 -7.37 -2.11 -4.50
C ALA A 45 -7.45 -3.55 -5.04
N GLU A 46 -8.29 -4.41 -4.43
CA GLU A 46 -8.54 -5.79 -4.86
C GLU A 46 -9.04 -5.86 -6.31
N LYS A 47 -10.05 -5.04 -6.65
CA LYS A 47 -10.59 -4.94 -8.02
C LYS A 47 -9.54 -4.53 -9.04
N GLN A 48 -8.55 -3.75 -8.61
CA GLN A 48 -7.44 -3.27 -9.43
C GLN A 48 -6.20 -4.17 -9.33
N LYS A 49 -6.31 -5.33 -8.66
CA LYS A 49 -5.25 -6.33 -8.49
C LYS A 49 -3.99 -5.75 -7.81
N ILE A 50 -4.15 -4.74 -6.97
CA ILE A 50 -3.06 -4.24 -6.13
C ILE A 50 -2.81 -5.24 -5.02
N THR A 51 -1.56 -5.67 -4.87
CA THR A 51 -1.14 -6.68 -3.89
C THR A 51 -0.38 -6.11 -2.70
N HIS A 52 0.17 -4.89 -2.83
CA HIS A 52 1.04 -4.28 -1.83
C HIS A 52 0.70 -2.82 -1.55
N LEU A 53 0.98 -2.38 -0.33
CA LEU A 53 0.91 -0.97 0.09
C LEU A 53 2.29 -0.46 0.42
N VAL A 54 2.62 0.75 -0.06
CA VAL A 54 3.85 1.48 0.30
C VAL A 54 3.46 2.72 1.10
N ILE A 55 3.91 2.78 2.35
CA ILE A 55 3.49 3.79 3.33
C ILE A 55 4.73 4.42 3.97
N ASP A 56 4.90 5.74 3.84
CA ASP A 56 5.93 6.52 4.53
C ASP A 56 5.42 7.28 5.77
N ASP A 57 6.33 7.89 6.52
CA ASP A 57 6.05 8.65 7.73
C ASP A 57 5.64 10.13 7.48
N LYS A 58 5.45 10.57 6.23
CA LYS A 58 5.13 11.97 5.92
C LYS A 58 3.65 12.29 6.13
N GLU A 59 3.31 12.53 7.39
CA GLU A 59 1.94 12.74 7.88
C GLU A 59 1.13 13.87 7.24
N LYS A 60 1.77 14.97 6.81
CA LYS A 60 1.04 16.22 6.48
C LYS A 60 0.08 16.12 5.28
N ARG A 61 0.14 15.04 4.49
CA ARG A 61 -0.64 14.88 3.25
C ARG A 61 -1.45 13.58 3.19
N ARG A 62 -1.57 12.87 4.32
CA ARG A 62 -2.11 11.50 4.34
C ARG A 62 -3.50 11.47 4.97
N VAL A 63 -4.39 10.72 4.33
CA VAL A 63 -5.67 10.27 4.91
C VAL A 63 -5.43 9.49 6.21
N GLN A 64 -6.42 9.49 7.10
CA GLN A 64 -6.24 9.04 8.49
C GLN A 64 -5.79 7.57 8.59
N PHE A 65 -6.43 6.65 7.86
CA PHE A 65 -6.09 5.23 7.95
C PHE A 65 -4.63 4.92 7.58
N VAL A 66 -4.01 5.73 6.71
CA VAL A 66 -2.62 5.53 6.31
C VAL A 66 -1.69 5.81 7.50
N LYS A 67 -2.04 6.78 8.35
CA LYS A 67 -1.32 7.02 9.60
C LYS A 67 -1.55 5.87 10.59
N ASP A 68 -2.79 5.42 10.70
CA ASP A 68 -3.18 4.36 11.62
C ASP A 68 -2.46 3.05 11.28
N VAL A 69 -2.41 2.65 10.00
CA VAL A 69 -1.64 1.49 9.54
C VAL A 69 -0.15 1.64 9.85
N PHE A 70 0.39 2.84 9.69
CA PHE A 70 1.81 3.08 9.92
C PHE A 70 2.21 2.98 11.40
N GLN A 71 1.35 3.47 12.30
CA GLN A 71 1.61 3.55 13.74
C GLN A 71 1.14 2.30 14.49
N ASN A 72 0.02 1.70 14.07
CA ASN A 72 -0.69 0.63 14.75
C ASN A 72 -0.80 -0.62 13.85
N GLU A 73 0.31 -1.02 13.21
CA GLU A 73 0.33 -2.11 12.22
C GLU A 73 -0.35 -3.42 12.69
N ASN A 74 -0.26 -3.73 13.99
CA ASN A 74 -0.88 -4.91 14.59
C ASN A 74 -2.43 -4.89 14.60
N GLU A 75 -3.06 -3.73 14.43
CA GLU A 75 -4.53 -3.59 14.34
C GLU A 75 -5.08 -4.00 12.97
N PHE A 76 -4.19 -4.23 11.99
CA PHE A 76 -4.54 -4.57 10.61
C PHE A 76 -4.02 -5.97 10.28
N PRO A 77 -4.67 -7.05 10.77
CA PRO A 77 -4.14 -8.41 10.70
C PRO A 77 -4.08 -8.98 9.27
N TYR A 78 -4.70 -8.31 8.30
CA TYR A 78 -4.65 -8.63 6.86
C TYR A 78 -3.53 -7.88 6.11
N LEU A 79 -2.69 -7.10 6.81
CA LEU A 79 -1.53 -6.43 6.25
C LEU A 79 -0.25 -7.03 6.88
N THR A 80 0.48 -7.82 6.10
CA THR A 80 1.77 -8.38 6.54
C THR A 80 2.87 -7.40 6.19
N LYS A 81 3.57 -6.84 7.18
CA LYS A 81 4.75 -6.00 6.92
C LYS A 81 5.88 -6.87 6.39
N ILE A 82 6.30 -6.63 5.15
CA ILE A 82 7.37 -7.39 4.48
C ILE A 82 8.68 -6.59 4.38
N TYR A 83 8.64 -5.28 4.65
CA TYR A 83 9.80 -4.41 4.67
C TYR A 83 9.57 -3.20 5.56
N ASP A 84 10.61 -2.81 6.31
CA ASP A 84 10.66 -1.60 7.11
C ASP A 84 12.02 -0.92 6.89
N SER A 85 12.05 0.28 6.29
CA SER A 85 13.30 0.94 5.92
C SER A 85 14.18 1.33 7.12
N LYS A 86 13.63 1.29 8.34
CA LYS A 86 14.42 1.48 9.56
C LYS A 86 15.33 0.30 9.86
N ASP A 87 14.99 -0.91 9.41
CA ASP A 87 15.83 -2.09 9.59
C ASP A 87 17.18 -1.91 8.86
N ASP A 88 17.16 -1.17 7.75
CA ASP A 88 18.35 -0.76 6.98
C ASP A 88 18.93 0.61 7.40
N GLN A 89 18.48 1.18 8.52
CA GLN A 89 18.94 2.45 9.07
C GLN A 89 18.74 3.66 8.13
N TYR A 90 17.78 3.59 7.21
CA TYR A 90 17.47 4.72 6.34
C TYR A 90 16.81 5.87 7.11
N LYS A 91 17.19 7.10 6.77
CA LYS A 91 16.59 8.32 7.35
C LYS A 91 15.14 8.51 6.96
N TYR A 92 14.76 8.06 5.77
CA TYR A 92 13.38 8.07 5.30
C TYR A 92 12.69 6.81 5.78
N HIS A 93 11.60 6.94 6.54
CA HIS A 93 10.90 5.81 7.12
C HIS A 93 9.71 5.43 6.23
N ALA A 94 9.84 4.31 5.54
CA ALA A 94 8.84 3.72 4.67
C ALA A 94 8.69 2.24 4.98
N LYS A 95 7.45 1.76 4.94
CA LYS A 95 7.06 0.38 5.17
C LYS A 95 6.35 -0.14 3.93
N ILE A 96 6.54 -1.43 3.65
CA ILE A 96 5.82 -2.15 2.61
C ILE A 96 5.00 -3.25 3.28
N PHE A 97 3.73 -3.31 2.93
CA PHE A 97 2.79 -4.32 3.40
C PHE A 97 2.29 -5.15 2.23
N GLU A 98 2.31 -6.46 2.38
CA GLU A 98 1.54 -7.39 1.53
C GLU A 98 0.11 -7.48 2.06
N ILE A 99 -0.87 -7.49 1.15
CA ILE A 99 -2.29 -7.55 1.48
C ILE A 99 -2.79 -8.99 1.37
N ASP A 100 -3.29 -9.53 2.47
CA ASP A 100 -4.02 -10.81 2.49
C ASP A 100 -5.52 -10.54 2.27
N PHE A 101 -5.95 -10.62 1.00
CA PHE A 101 -7.36 -10.39 0.66
C PHE A 101 -8.30 -11.48 1.14
N GLU A 102 -7.84 -12.72 1.29
CA GLU A 102 -8.67 -13.80 1.84
C GLU A 102 -9.04 -13.48 3.28
N LYS A 103 -8.04 -13.15 4.10
CA LYS A 103 -8.24 -12.74 5.50
C LYS A 103 -8.98 -11.41 5.63
N PHE A 104 -8.69 -10.44 4.76
CA PHE A 104 -9.43 -9.18 4.72
C PHE A 104 -10.92 -9.44 4.45
N ASN A 105 -11.23 -10.28 3.46
CA ASN A 105 -12.60 -10.60 3.10
C ASN A 105 -13.29 -11.38 4.22
N GLU A 106 -12.65 -12.38 4.83
CA GLU A 106 -13.17 -13.11 6.00
C GLU A 106 -13.60 -12.16 7.13
N LEU A 107 -12.71 -11.24 7.52
CA LEU A 107 -12.95 -10.28 8.61
C LEU A 107 -13.98 -9.19 8.28
N ASN A 108 -14.25 -8.95 6.99
CA ASN A 108 -15.14 -7.87 6.53
C ASN A 108 -16.38 -8.36 5.77
N SER A 109 -16.63 -9.68 5.77
CA SER A 109 -17.76 -10.33 5.09
C SER A 109 -19.13 -9.92 5.64
N ASP A 110 -19.21 -9.49 6.90
CA ASP A 110 -20.47 -9.21 7.60
C ASP A 110 -21.08 -7.82 7.33
N LYS A 111 -20.45 -6.97 6.51
CA LYS A 111 -21.02 -5.65 6.14
C LYS A 111 -21.88 -5.67 4.87
N ASN A 112 -22.08 -6.84 4.24
CA ASN A 112 -22.77 -6.96 2.94
C ASN A 112 -24.08 -7.78 2.96
N TYR A 113 -24.68 -8.09 4.12
CA TYR A 113 -25.94 -8.85 4.19
C TYR A 113 -27.24 -8.03 4.07
N ASN A 114 -27.21 -6.76 3.65
CA ASN A 114 -28.43 -5.94 3.52
C ASN A 114 -28.54 -5.11 2.23
N ILE A 115 -28.06 -5.61 1.09
CA ILE A 115 -28.53 -5.10 -0.22
C ILE A 115 -28.81 -6.25 -1.18
N LYS A 116 -29.78 -7.10 -0.81
CA LYS A 116 -30.62 -7.81 -1.77
C LYS A 116 -32.04 -7.90 -1.19
N LYS A 117 -32.85 -6.89 -1.50
CA LYS A 117 -34.29 -7.05 -1.66
C LYS A 117 -34.79 -6.07 -2.72
#